data_AF-A0A962K0I6-F1
#
_entry.id   AF-A0A962K0I6-F1
#
_cell.length_a   1.000
_cell.length_b   1.000
_cell.length_c   1.000
_cell.angle_alpha   90.00
_cell.angle_beta   90.00
_cell.angle_gamma   90.00
#
_symmetry.space_group_name_H-M   'P 1'
#
loop_
_entity.id
_entity.type
_entity.pdbx_description
1 polymer ?
#
loop_
_entity_poly.entity_id
_entity_poly.type
_entity_poly.pdbx_seq_one_letter_code
_entity_poly.pdbx_strand_id
1 'polypeptide(L)'
;MSKLKSRRDARAASANTLYTDRKALILKAAGNVFYRKGFLATKLSDIAEEANMDRASLYYYVGSKQDLFENIFSTAVTDNIKDAKAVESEDISSLEKIAKLIELLMTSFEEKYPFFYILVQEDLKKISQINDPKNEKWLATNKQLSKEYFEIVKRMISKGIEDGEIQSTLPPALIAHSIIGMVNSSSNWFLPNGIMTAKEIGAGMAKMITHGLNSK
;
A
#
# COMPACT_ATOMS: atom_id res chain seq x y z
N MET A 1 -3.39 39.69 -15.95
CA MET A 1 -2.64 39.16 -14.78
C MET A 1 -1.15 39.38 -15.02
N SER A 2 -0.40 39.92 -14.03
CA SER A 2 0.99 40.36 -14.19
C SER A 2 1.99 39.22 -14.45
N LYS A 3 2.92 39.39 -15.40
CA LYS A 3 4.02 38.46 -15.73
C LYS A 3 4.88 38.07 -14.52
N LEU A 4 4.94 38.92 -13.48
CA LEU A 4 5.67 38.66 -12.23
C LEU A 4 4.98 37.60 -11.36
N LYS A 5 3.64 37.56 -11.33
CA LYS A 5 2.87 36.56 -10.57
C LYS A 5 3.05 35.16 -11.18
N SER A 6 2.95 35.07 -12.51
CA SER A 6 3.17 33.82 -13.26
C SER A 6 4.57 33.22 -13.08
N ARG A 7 5.63 34.03 -13.04
CA ARG A 7 7.01 33.54 -12.80
C ARG A 7 7.22 33.08 -11.35
N ARG A 8 6.54 33.70 -10.38
CA ARG A 8 6.59 33.29 -8.97
C ARG A 8 5.88 31.96 -8.74
N ASP A 9 4.72 31.79 -9.36
CA ASP A 9 3.93 30.56 -9.27
C ASP A 9 4.67 29.38 -9.95
N ALA A 10 5.32 29.61 -11.08
CA ALA A 10 6.16 28.61 -11.75
C ALA A 10 7.39 28.19 -10.92
N ARG A 11 8.04 29.14 -10.21
CA ARG A 11 9.18 28.85 -9.34
C ARG A 11 8.76 28.08 -8.08
N ALA A 12 7.60 28.39 -7.52
CA ALA A 12 7.03 27.66 -6.40
C ALA A 12 6.63 26.22 -6.80
N ALA A 13 6.03 26.05 -7.98
CA ALA A 13 5.71 24.73 -8.51
C ALA A 13 6.97 23.88 -8.75
N SER A 14 8.00 24.44 -9.38
CA SER A 14 9.28 23.75 -9.61
C SER A 14 9.98 23.36 -8.31
N ALA A 15 9.99 24.24 -7.30
CA ALA A 15 10.55 23.92 -5.99
C ALA A 15 9.77 22.80 -5.27
N ASN A 16 8.44 22.78 -5.41
CA ASN A 16 7.60 21.72 -4.87
C ASN A 16 7.83 20.37 -5.55
N THR A 17 8.00 20.37 -6.89
CA THR A 17 8.36 19.15 -7.64
C THR A 17 9.71 18.59 -7.19
N LEU A 18 10.74 19.43 -7.11
CA LEU A 18 12.07 19.03 -6.63
C LEU A 18 12.03 18.47 -5.21
N TYR A 19 11.20 19.04 -4.33
CA TYR A 19 10.99 18.52 -2.98
C TYR A 19 10.35 17.14 -2.99
N THR A 20 9.28 16.94 -3.77
CA THR A 20 8.59 15.64 -3.90
C THR A 20 9.50 14.57 -4.48
N ASP A 21 10.28 14.88 -5.51
CA ASP A 21 11.20 13.93 -6.15
C ASP A 21 12.30 13.48 -5.18
N ARG A 22 12.88 14.44 -4.44
CA ARG A 22 13.88 14.13 -3.39
C ARG A 22 13.28 13.29 -2.28
N LYS A 23 12.06 13.60 -1.83
CA LYS A 23 11.36 12.80 -0.84
C LYS A 23 11.12 11.38 -1.34
N ALA A 24 10.69 11.19 -2.59
CA ALA A 24 10.49 9.86 -3.18
C ALA A 24 11.79 9.03 -3.20
N LEU A 25 12.93 9.64 -3.56
CA LEU A 25 14.24 8.98 -3.51
C LEU A 25 14.61 8.53 -2.09
N ILE A 26 14.39 9.40 -1.10
CA ILE A 26 14.66 9.08 0.31
C ILE A 26 13.78 7.93 0.79
N LEU A 27 12.49 7.93 0.43
CA LEU A 27 11.57 6.85 0.79
C LEU A 27 12.06 5.52 0.21
N LYS A 28 12.45 5.50 -1.08
CA LYS A 28 13.01 4.30 -1.73
C LYS A 28 14.28 3.81 -1.03
N ALA A 29 15.20 4.71 -0.72
CA ALA A 29 16.42 4.39 0.03
C ALA A 29 16.10 3.79 1.40
N ALA A 30 15.15 4.39 2.14
CA ALA A 30 14.72 3.88 3.43
C ALA A 30 14.21 2.43 3.34
N GLY A 31 13.41 2.10 2.32
CA GLY A 31 12.94 0.74 2.07
C GLY A 31 14.03 -0.27 1.88
N ASN A 32 14.99 0.04 1.01
CA ASN A 32 16.12 -0.84 0.75
C ASN A 32 16.92 -1.12 2.02
N VAL A 33 17.19 -0.08 2.82
CA VAL A 33 17.96 -0.23 4.06
C VAL A 33 17.17 -1.02 5.10
N PHE A 34 15.88 -0.72 5.29
CA PHE A 34 15.00 -1.46 6.19
C PHE A 34 14.92 -2.94 5.83
N TYR A 35 14.93 -3.27 4.53
CA TYR A 35 14.93 -4.66 4.09
C TYR A 35 16.22 -5.39 4.36
N ARG A 36 17.36 -4.75 4.10
CA ARG A 36 18.68 -5.38 4.32
C ARG A 36 19.04 -5.51 5.80
N LYS A 37 18.68 -4.51 6.62
CA LYS A 37 19.13 -4.41 8.02
C LYS A 37 18.02 -4.69 9.05
N GLY A 38 16.77 -4.71 8.63
CA GLY A 38 15.62 -4.64 9.52
C GLY A 38 15.30 -3.20 9.95
N PHE A 39 14.05 -2.95 10.32
CA PHE A 39 13.60 -1.61 10.74
C PHE A 39 14.31 -1.19 12.03
N LEU A 40 14.37 -2.06 13.03
CA LEU A 40 14.92 -1.72 14.35
C LEU A 40 16.41 -1.36 14.28
N ALA A 41 17.21 -2.13 13.54
CA ALA A 41 18.67 -1.92 13.45
C ALA A 41 19.07 -0.78 12.50
N THR A 42 18.15 -0.28 11.66
CA THR A 42 18.41 0.82 10.74
C THR A 42 18.57 2.16 11.47
N LYS A 43 19.56 2.96 11.07
CA LYS A 43 19.76 4.35 11.47
C LYS A 43 19.47 5.31 10.31
N LEU A 44 19.13 6.57 10.62
CA LEU A 44 18.96 7.60 9.58
C LEU A 44 20.24 7.83 8.77
N SER A 45 21.43 7.61 9.34
CA SER A 45 22.69 7.69 8.60
C SER A 45 22.79 6.64 7.49
N ASP A 46 22.31 5.42 7.74
CA ASP A 46 22.30 4.35 6.73
C ASP A 46 21.42 4.75 5.53
N ILE A 47 20.30 5.43 5.80
CA ILE A 47 19.37 5.92 4.78
C ILE A 47 19.99 7.10 4.00
N ALA A 48 20.72 7.99 4.68
CA ALA A 48 21.42 9.09 4.04
C ALA A 48 22.48 8.57 3.06
N GLU A 49 23.27 7.58 3.48
CA GLU A 49 24.26 6.90 2.65
C GLU A 49 23.62 6.24 1.41
N GLU A 50 22.54 5.45 1.59
CA GLU A 50 21.81 4.83 0.48
C GLU A 50 21.22 5.88 -0.49
N ALA A 51 20.73 7.01 0.03
CA ALA A 51 20.18 8.09 -0.78
C ALA A 51 21.26 8.96 -1.47
N ASN A 52 22.54 8.72 -1.20
CA ASN A 52 23.66 9.58 -1.59
C ASN A 52 23.45 11.04 -1.14
N MET A 53 23.04 11.22 0.12
CA MET A 53 22.77 12.52 0.74
C MET A 53 23.56 12.66 2.03
N ASP A 54 23.91 13.89 2.40
CA ASP A 54 24.42 14.14 3.74
C ASP A 54 23.29 14.07 4.77
N ARG A 55 23.67 13.85 6.03
CA ARG A 55 22.72 13.66 7.12
C ARG A 55 21.87 14.91 7.39
N ALA A 56 22.41 16.11 7.23
CA ALA A 56 21.66 17.35 7.46
C ALA A 56 20.60 17.57 6.38
N SER A 57 20.95 17.30 5.12
CA SER A 57 20.00 17.29 4.01
C SER A 57 18.89 16.27 4.24
N LEU A 58 19.21 15.05 4.70
CA LEU A 58 18.18 14.06 5.02
C LEU A 58 17.20 14.57 6.10
N TYR A 59 17.72 15.12 7.21
CA TYR A 59 16.89 15.67 8.30
C TYR A 59 15.97 16.82 7.86
N TYR A 60 16.33 17.56 6.81
CA TYR A 60 15.44 18.57 6.24
C TYR A 60 14.17 17.95 5.63
N TYR A 61 14.27 16.76 5.04
CA TYR A 61 13.13 16.06 4.42
C TYR A 61 12.38 15.14 5.39
N VAL A 62 13.06 14.63 6.41
CA VAL A 62 12.52 13.58 7.29
C VAL A 62 12.75 13.93 8.76
N GLY A 63 11.69 13.85 9.55
CA GLY A 63 11.79 14.06 11.00
C GLY A 63 12.46 12.89 11.69
N SER A 64 11.88 11.69 11.53
CA SER A 64 12.38 10.47 12.17
C SER A 64 12.33 9.24 11.25
N LYS A 65 13.02 8.18 11.66
CA LYS A 65 12.92 6.85 11.03
C LYS A 65 11.49 6.31 11.06
N GLN A 66 10.78 6.57 12.17
CA GLN A 66 9.39 6.21 12.33
C GLN A 66 8.51 6.97 11.34
N ASP A 67 8.67 8.30 11.24
CA ASP A 67 7.91 9.13 10.30
C ASP A 67 8.10 8.62 8.86
N LEU A 68 9.31 8.20 8.49
CA LEU A 68 9.58 7.60 7.19
C LEU A 68 8.76 6.34 6.96
N PHE A 69 8.81 5.40 7.90
CA PHE A 69 8.06 4.15 7.80
C PHE A 69 6.54 4.41 7.72
N GLU A 70 6.03 5.26 8.61
CA GLU A 70 4.61 5.62 8.67
C GLU A 70 4.12 6.24 7.35
N ASN A 71 4.89 7.18 6.79
CA ASN A 71 4.55 7.82 5.53
C ASN A 71 4.51 6.81 4.37
N ILE A 72 5.50 5.92 4.28
CA ILE A 72 5.55 4.95 3.19
C ILE A 72 4.36 4.00 3.25
N PHE A 73 4.07 3.49 4.44
CA PHE A 73 2.94 2.61 4.64
C PHE A 73 1.61 3.30 4.32
N SER A 74 1.39 4.49 4.89
CA SER A 74 0.14 5.23 4.66
C SER A 74 -0.03 5.63 3.20
N THR A 75 1.05 5.96 2.47
CA THR A 75 0.98 6.19 1.01
C THR A 75 0.56 4.91 0.28
N ALA A 76 1.19 3.77 0.56
CA ALA A 76 0.84 2.51 -0.11
C ALA A 76 -0.62 2.10 0.16
N VAL A 77 -1.10 2.23 1.39
CA VAL A 77 -2.51 1.94 1.74
C VAL A 77 -3.47 2.92 1.04
N THR A 78 -3.13 4.22 1.00
CA THR A 78 -3.96 5.24 0.37
C THR A 78 -4.05 5.03 -1.14
N ASP A 79 -2.94 4.68 -1.79
CA ASP A 79 -2.90 4.32 -3.22
C ASP A 79 -3.82 3.12 -3.49
N ASN A 80 -3.72 2.04 -2.69
CA ASN A 80 -4.56 0.86 -2.84
C ASN A 80 -6.06 1.16 -2.64
N ILE A 81 -6.42 2.06 -1.73
CA ILE A 81 -7.82 2.51 -1.55
C ILE A 81 -8.30 3.31 -2.75
N LYS A 82 -7.46 4.19 -3.29
CA LYS A 82 -7.78 4.97 -4.49
C LYS A 82 -8.03 4.03 -5.68
N ASP A 83 -7.19 3.03 -5.86
CA ASP A 83 -7.33 2.03 -6.92
C ASP A 83 -8.61 1.20 -6.72
N ALA A 84 -8.90 0.77 -5.48
CA ALA A 84 -10.15 0.06 -5.18
C ALA A 84 -11.40 0.90 -5.49
N LYS A 85 -11.39 2.20 -5.19
CA LYS A 85 -12.49 3.12 -5.57
C LYS A 85 -12.62 3.28 -7.08
N ALA A 86 -11.51 3.37 -7.80
CA ALA A 86 -11.52 3.45 -9.25
C ALA A 86 -12.17 2.19 -9.85
N VAL A 87 -11.74 1.01 -9.40
CA VAL A 87 -12.33 -0.28 -9.82
C VAL A 87 -13.81 -0.38 -9.43
N GLU A 88 -14.21 0.10 -8.25
CA GLU A 88 -15.62 0.10 -7.82
C GLU A 88 -16.51 0.86 -8.81
N SER A 89 -16.00 1.95 -9.36
CA SER A 89 -16.71 2.82 -10.30
C SER A 89 -16.74 2.34 -11.76
N GLU A 90 -16.00 1.28 -12.09
CA GLU A 90 -15.99 0.74 -13.46
C GLU A 90 -17.30 0.04 -13.83
N ASP A 91 -17.67 0.10 -15.11
CA ASP A 91 -18.84 -0.58 -15.67
C ASP A 91 -18.47 -1.99 -16.16
N ILE A 92 -18.12 -2.85 -15.20
CA ILE A 92 -17.75 -4.26 -15.39
C ILE A 92 -18.42 -5.09 -14.27
N SER A 93 -18.47 -6.42 -14.44
CA SER A 93 -19.09 -7.31 -13.44
C SER A 93 -18.39 -7.26 -12.09
N SER A 94 -19.10 -7.59 -11.01
CA SER A 94 -18.51 -7.65 -9.66
C SER A 94 -17.39 -8.70 -9.56
N LEU A 95 -17.49 -9.80 -10.29
CA LEU A 95 -16.41 -10.80 -10.38
C LEU A 95 -15.16 -10.22 -11.04
N GLU A 96 -15.30 -9.45 -12.12
CA GLU A 96 -14.18 -8.77 -12.78
C GLU A 96 -13.56 -7.70 -11.88
N LYS A 97 -14.37 -6.94 -11.12
CA LYS A 97 -13.87 -5.98 -10.12
C LYS A 97 -13.01 -6.66 -9.06
N ILE A 98 -13.49 -7.79 -8.52
CA ILE A 98 -12.75 -8.57 -7.52
C ILE A 98 -11.43 -9.09 -8.11
N ALA A 99 -11.46 -9.65 -9.32
CA ALA A 99 -10.25 -10.14 -9.99
C ALA A 99 -9.21 -9.02 -10.19
N LYS A 100 -9.65 -7.88 -10.72
CA LYS A 100 -8.80 -6.71 -10.95
C LYS A 100 -8.20 -6.18 -9.66
N LEU A 101 -8.97 -6.14 -8.57
CA LEU A 101 -8.51 -5.67 -7.27
C LEU A 101 -7.43 -6.61 -6.67
N ILE A 102 -7.55 -7.93 -6.86
CA ILE A 102 -6.53 -8.90 -6.44
C ILE A 102 -5.22 -8.69 -7.22
N GLU A 103 -5.32 -8.53 -8.54
CA GLU A 103 -4.14 -8.29 -9.40
C GLU A 103 -3.44 -6.97 -9.07
N LEU A 104 -4.21 -5.90 -8.84
CA LEU A 104 -3.68 -4.59 -8.45
C LEU A 104 -2.98 -4.65 -7.09
N LEU A 105 -3.55 -5.34 -6.10
CA LEU A 105 -2.90 -5.51 -4.80
C LEU A 105 -1.58 -6.27 -4.92
N MET A 106 -1.56 -7.38 -5.67
CA MET A 106 -0.32 -8.14 -5.87
C MET A 106 0.74 -7.30 -6.59
N THR A 107 0.35 -6.56 -7.63
CA THR A 107 1.27 -5.65 -8.35
C THR A 107 1.81 -4.57 -7.41
N SER A 108 0.95 -3.97 -6.58
CA SER A 108 1.34 -3.01 -5.54
C SER A 108 2.34 -3.60 -4.55
N PHE A 109 2.24 -4.88 -4.19
CA PHE A 109 3.22 -5.53 -3.32
C PHE A 109 4.60 -5.65 -3.97
N GLU A 110 4.67 -5.87 -5.28
CA GLU A 110 5.93 -5.90 -6.02
C GLU A 110 6.51 -4.49 -6.20
N GLU A 111 5.70 -3.52 -6.61
CA GLU A 111 6.13 -2.13 -6.82
C GLU A 111 6.57 -1.44 -5.52
N LYS A 112 5.88 -1.74 -4.42
CA LYS A 112 6.18 -1.21 -3.08
C LYS A 112 7.04 -2.18 -2.27
N TYR A 113 7.64 -3.20 -2.89
CA TYR A 113 8.64 -4.01 -2.21
C TYR A 113 9.84 -3.12 -1.83
N PRO A 114 10.44 -3.28 -0.65
CA PRO A 114 10.21 -4.30 0.39
C PRO A 114 9.30 -3.87 1.56
N PHE A 115 8.55 -2.77 1.43
CA PHE A 115 7.87 -2.14 2.57
C PHE A 115 6.84 -3.01 3.27
N PHE A 116 6.00 -3.71 2.50
CA PHE A 116 4.99 -4.62 3.06
C PHE A 116 5.62 -5.84 3.75
N TYR A 117 6.76 -6.32 3.25
CA TYR A 117 7.51 -7.43 3.86
C TYR A 117 8.07 -7.04 5.23
N ILE A 118 8.68 -5.85 5.34
CA ILE A 118 9.24 -5.33 6.60
C ILE A 118 8.15 -5.23 7.68
N LEU A 119 6.98 -4.71 7.32
CA LEU A 119 5.86 -4.52 8.23
C LEU A 119 5.37 -5.81 8.89
N VAL A 120 5.48 -6.93 8.17
CA VAL A 120 5.08 -8.25 8.65
C VAL A 120 6.20 -8.92 9.45
N GLN A 121 7.45 -8.84 8.97
CA GLN A 121 8.63 -9.42 9.64
C GLN A 121 8.96 -8.75 10.97
N GLU A 122 8.89 -7.42 11.03
CA GLU A 122 9.25 -6.66 12.24
C GLU A 122 8.13 -6.66 13.29
N ASP A 123 7.00 -7.32 13.00
CA ASP A 123 5.76 -7.34 13.77
C ASP A 123 5.25 -5.91 14.03
N LEU A 124 4.15 -5.55 13.36
CA LEU A 124 3.45 -4.29 13.63
C LEU A 124 3.25 -4.03 15.12
N LYS A 125 3.11 -5.08 15.95
CA LYS A 125 2.99 -4.93 17.41
C LYS A 125 4.25 -4.42 18.09
N LYS A 126 5.44 -4.74 17.59
CA LYS A 126 6.71 -4.24 18.14
C LYS A 126 6.95 -2.79 17.72
N ILE A 127 6.60 -2.45 16.48
CA ILE A 127 6.63 -1.07 15.99
C ILE A 127 5.57 -0.22 16.71
N SER A 128 4.38 -0.77 16.97
CA SER A 128 3.29 -0.10 17.68
C SER A 128 3.51 0.05 19.19
N GLN A 129 4.47 -0.67 19.77
CA GLN A 129 4.84 -0.59 21.20
C GLN A 129 5.85 0.52 21.49
N ILE A 130 6.31 1.26 20.47
CA ILE A 130 7.03 2.51 20.68
C ILE A 130 6.03 3.50 21.27
N ASN A 131 6.15 3.79 22.57
CA ASN A 131 5.31 4.72 23.32
C ASN A 131 5.53 6.17 22.83
N ASP A 132 4.87 6.52 21.72
CA ASP A 132 4.81 7.86 21.14
C ASP A 132 3.33 8.17 20.79
N PRO A 133 2.74 9.27 21.27
CA PRO A 133 1.39 9.70 20.89
C PRO A 133 1.16 9.81 19.37
N LYS A 134 2.21 10.04 18.58
CA LYS A 134 2.11 10.02 17.10
C LYS A 134 1.77 8.63 16.57
N ASN A 135 2.31 7.58 17.19
CA ASN A 135 2.07 6.19 16.83
C ASN A 135 0.60 5.82 17.04
N GLU A 136 -0.01 6.24 18.16
CA GLU A 136 -1.43 6.01 18.42
C GLU A 136 -2.33 6.62 17.34
N LYS A 137 -2.03 7.86 16.94
CA LYS A 137 -2.76 8.54 15.86
C LYS A 137 -2.60 7.79 14.53
N TRP A 138 -1.37 7.39 14.18
CA TRP A 138 -1.09 6.64 12.96
C TRP A 138 -1.83 5.28 12.94
N LEU A 139 -1.82 4.54 14.05
CA LEU A 139 -2.57 3.29 14.20
C LEU A 139 -4.08 3.50 14.01
N ALA A 140 -4.65 4.54 14.61
CA ALA A 140 -6.05 4.88 14.45
C ALA A 140 -6.40 5.24 12.99
N THR A 141 -5.55 6.03 12.32
CA THR A 141 -5.71 6.35 10.90
C THR A 141 -5.64 5.10 10.03
N ASN A 142 -4.67 4.21 10.23
CA ASN A 142 -4.57 2.98 9.45
C ASN A 142 -5.73 2.02 9.70
N LYS A 143 -6.22 1.92 10.94
CA LYS A 143 -7.43 1.15 11.24
C LYS A 143 -8.62 1.68 10.44
N GLN A 144 -8.76 3.00 10.32
CA GLN A 144 -9.82 3.61 9.53
C GLN A 144 -9.65 3.35 8.03
N LEU A 145 -8.43 3.45 7.49
CA LEU A 145 -8.12 3.12 6.09
C LEU A 145 -8.40 1.65 5.77
N SER A 146 -7.97 0.72 6.62
CA SER A 146 -8.26 -0.72 6.47
C SER A 146 -9.77 -1.00 6.50
N LYS A 147 -10.53 -0.29 7.35
CA LYS A 147 -11.99 -0.38 7.38
C LYS A 147 -12.61 0.14 6.09
N GLU A 148 -12.13 1.26 5.57
CA GLU A 148 -12.62 1.81 4.30
C GLU A 148 -12.38 0.86 3.13
N TYR A 149 -11.16 0.31 3.02
CA TYR A 149 -10.81 -0.69 2.02
C TYR A 149 -11.73 -1.92 2.10
N PHE A 150 -11.92 -2.44 3.32
CA PHE A 150 -12.82 -3.57 3.58
C PHE A 150 -14.25 -3.29 3.12
N GLU A 151 -14.78 -2.09 3.41
CA GLU A 151 -16.14 -1.71 3.03
C GLU A 151 -16.31 -1.59 1.51
N ILE A 152 -15.29 -1.15 0.77
CA ILE A 152 -15.30 -1.14 -0.71
C ILE A 152 -15.43 -2.57 -1.25
N VAL A 153 -14.55 -3.48 -0.82
CA VAL A 153 -14.56 -4.88 -1.25
C VAL A 153 -15.89 -5.55 -0.90
N LYS A 154 -16.40 -5.31 0.32
CA LYS A 154 -17.70 -5.85 0.75
C LYS A 154 -18.84 -5.38 -0.15
N ARG A 155 -18.87 -4.10 -0.55
CA ARG A 155 -19.93 -3.58 -1.44
C ARG A 155 -19.90 -4.22 -2.83
N MET A 156 -18.71 -4.43 -3.40
CA MET A 156 -18.58 -5.15 -4.68
C MET A 156 -19.16 -6.56 -4.58
N ILE A 157 -18.86 -7.28 -3.50
CA ILE A 157 -19.38 -8.63 -3.25
C ILE A 157 -20.90 -8.61 -3.04
N SER A 158 -21.41 -7.70 -2.20
CA SER A 158 -22.85 -7.53 -1.97
C SER A 158 -23.60 -7.30 -3.28
N LYS A 159 -23.10 -6.39 -4.12
CA LYS A 159 -23.68 -6.13 -5.44
C LYS A 159 -23.67 -7.36 -6.34
N GLY A 160 -22.56 -8.12 -6.36
CA GLY A 160 -22.48 -9.36 -7.15
C GLY A 160 -23.46 -10.43 -6.69
N ILE A 161 -23.78 -10.50 -5.39
CA ILE A 161 -24.80 -11.41 -4.86
C ILE A 161 -26.20 -10.92 -5.24
N GLU A 162 -26.48 -9.63 -5.10
CA GLU A 162 -27.75 -9.01 -5.47
C GLU A 162 -28.06 -9.18 -6.96
N ASP A 163 -27.05 -9.01 -7.82
CA ASP A 163 -27.16 -9.15 -9.28
C ASP A 163 -27.13 -10.63 -9.74
N GLY A 164 -26.91 -11.58 -8.82
CA GLY A 164 -26.88 -13.03 -9.09
C GLY A 164 -25.59 -13.54 -9.76
N GLU A 165 -24.59 -12.68 -9.90
CA GLU A 165 -23.25 -13.01 -10.43
C GLU A 165 -22.43 -13.86 -9.46
N ILE A 166 -22.61 -13.66 -8.15
CA ILE A 166 -21.94 -14.40 -7.08
C ILE A 166 -22.96 -15.31 -6.41
N GLN A 167 -22.76 -16.62 -6.50
CA GLN A 167 -23.64 -17.62 -5.90
C GLN A 167 -22.96 -18.16 -4.65
N SER A 168 -23.26 -17.57 -3.49
CA SER A 168 -22.70 -18.00 -2.21
C SER A 168 -23.73 -17.90 -1.09
N THR A 169 -23.70 -18.86 -0.17
CA THR A 169 -24.49 -18.85 1.07
C THR A 169 -23.80 -18.06 2.19
N LEU A 170 -22.55 -17.64 1.98
CA LEU A 170 -21.76 -16.93 2.98
C LEU A 170 -22.12 -15.43 3.00
N PRO A 171 -22.09 -14.79 4.18
CA PRO A 171 -22.25 -13.34 4.26
C PRO A 171 -21.16 -12.60 3.46
N PRO A 172 -21.48 -11.48 2.76
CA PRO A 172 -20.52 -10.70 1.97
C PRO A 172 -19.26 -10.30 2.76
N ALA A 173 -19.42 -9.98 4.05
CA ALA A 173 -18.33 -9.62 4.94
C ALA A 173 -17.32 -10.77 5.17
N LEU A 174 -17.78 -12.02 5.21
CA LEU A 174 -16.91 -13.18 5.39
C LEU A 174 -16.11 -13.47 4.12
N ILE A 175 -16.75 -13.33 2.96
CA ILE A 175 -16.08 -13.43 1.66
C ILE A 175 -15.00 -12.33 1.56
N ALA A 176 -15.33 -11.09 1.90
CA ALA A 176 -14.36 -9.98 1.90
C ALA A 176 -13.14 -10.26 2.80
N HIS A 177 -13.35 -10.74 4.04
CA HIS A 177 -12.25 -11.14 4.92
C HIS A 177 -11.39 -12.26 4.33
N SER A 178 -12.02 -13.23 3.66
CA SER A 178 -11.32 -14.36 3.04
C SER A 178 -10.43 -13.90 1.89
N ILE A 179 -10.95 -13.04 1.01
CA ILE A 179 -10.20 -12.46 -0.11
C ILE A 179 -9.04 -11.60 0.41
N ILE A 180 -9.32 -10.67 1.31
CA ILE A 180 -8.30 -9.76 1.87
C ILE A 180 -7.24 -10.56 2.63
N GLY A 181 -7.64 -11.55 3.43
CA GLY A 181 -6.73 -12.42 4.16
C GLY A 181 -5.81 -13.21 3.23
N MET A 182 -6.35 -13.76 2.16
CA MET A 182 -5.58 -14.51 1.17
C MET A 182 -4.53 -13.63 0.50
N VAL A 183 -4.89 -12.44 0.03
CA VAL A 183 -3.93 -11.52 -0.62
C VAL A 183 -2.92 -10.99 0.39
N ASN A 184 -3.35 -10.61 1.59
CA ASN A 184 -2.44 -10.14 2.64
C ASN A 184 -1.43 -11.21 3.04
N SER A 185 -1.80 -12.50 2.99
CA SER A 185 -0.87 -13.58 3.29
C SER A 185 0.38 -13.55 2.40
N SER A 186 0.26 -13.06 1.15
CA SER A 186 1.36 -12.92 0.20
C SER A 186 2.52 -12.09 0.73
N SER A 187 2.27 -11.11 1.57
CA SER A 187 3.32 -10.29 2.19
C SER A 187 4.34 -11.09 3.02
N ASN A 188 4.00 -12.32 3.43
CA ASN A 188 4.88 -13.21 4.21
C ASN A 188 5.86 -14.03 3.35
N TRP A 189 5.52 -14.29 2.09
CA TRP A 189 6.22 -15.29 1.27
C TRP A 189 6.53 -14.83 -0.16
N PHE A 190 5.87 -13.78 -0.65
CA PHE A 190 6.14 -13.22 -1.96
C PHE A 190 7.51 -12.52 -1.98
N LEU A 191 8.29 -12.83 -3.02
CA LEU A 191 9.57 -12.20 -3.29
C LEU A 191 9.58 -11.74 -4.75
N PRO A 192 9.91 -10.46 -5.04
CA PRO A 192 10.16 -10.03 -6.40
C PRO A 192 11.28 -10.85 -7.03
N ASN A 193 11.11 -11.21 -8.30
CA ASN A 193 12.00 -12.13 -9.04
C ASN A 193 12.05 -13.55 -8.45
N GLY A 194 11.00 -13.97 -7.74
CA GLY A 194 10.79 -15.36 -7.34
C GLY A 194 10.36 -16.25 -8.51
N ILE A 195 9.74 -17.38 -8.20
CA ILE A 195 9.29 -18.39 -9.19
C ILE A 195 8.20 -17.81 -10.12
N MET A 196 7.38 -16.89 -9.61
CA MET A 196 6.30 -16.24 -10.34
C MET A 196 6.30 -14.75 -10.04
N THR A 197 5.91 -13.94 -11.03
CA THR A 197 5.69 -12.50 -10.88
C THR A 197 4.43 -12.23 -10.04
N ALA A 198 4.35 -11.04 -9.46
CA ALA A 198 3.13 -10.61 -8.75
C ALA A 198 1.87 -10.71 -9.63
N LYS A 199 1.99 -10.35 -10.91
CA LYS A 199 0.90 -10.42 -11.87
C LYS A 199 0.40 -11.85 -12.08
N GLU A 200 1.31 -12.81 -12.26
CA GLU A 200 0.94 -14.22 -12.45
C GLU A 200 0.28 -14.81 -11.20
N ILE A 201 0.81 -14.48 -10.01
CA ILE A 201 0.21 -14.90 -8.73
C ILE A 201 -1.18 -14.28 -8.56
N GLY A 202 -1.31 -12.97 -8.82
CA GLY A 202 -2.58 -12.24 -8.74
C GLY A 202 -3.64 -12.84 -9.66
N ALA A 203 -3.29 -13.12 -10.92
CA ALA A 203 -4.20 -13.75 -11.87
C ALA A 203 -4.63 -15.17 -11.41
N GLY A 204 -3.69 -15.96 -10.86
CA GLY A 204 -3.99 -17.28 -10.31
C GLY A 204 -4.94 -17.22 -9.11
N MET A 205 -4.69 -16.30 -8.18
CA MET A 205 -5.54 -16.03 -7.02
C MET A 205 -6.94 -15.55 -7.41
N ALA A 206 -7.02 -14.62 -8.36
CA ALA A 206 -8.26 -14.11 -8.92
C ALA A 206 -9.08 -15.23 -9.56
N LYS A 207 -8.43 -16.11 -10.34
CA LYS A 207 -9.09 -17.28 -10.93
C LYS A 207 -9.65 -18.21 -9.87
N MET A 208 -8.87 -18.55 -8.84
CA MET A 208 -9.29 -19.44 -7.76
C MET A 208 -10.51 -18.90 -7.01
N ILE A 209 -10.51 -17.61 -6.65
CA ILE A 209 -11.65 -16.98 -5.96
C ILE A 209 -12.88 -16.91 -6.86
N THR A 210 -12.74 -16.37 -8.08
CA THR A 210 -13.89 -16.12 -8.95
C THR A 210 -14.55 -17.42 -9.40
N HIS A 211 -13.78 -18.50 -9.62
CA HIS A 211 -14.36 -19.81 -9.91
C HIS A 211 -15.11 -20.38 -8.69
N GLY A 212 -14.54 -20.27 -7.49
CA GLY A 212 -15.19 -20.73 -6.25
C GLY A 212 -16.49 -19.97 -5.94
N LEU A 213 -16.56 -18.68 -6.26
CA LEU A 213 -17.75 -17.84 -6.07
C LEU A 213 -18.84 -18.03 -7.14
N ASN A 214 -18.51 -18.70 -8.24
CA ASN A 214 -19.41 -18.96 -9.36
C ASN A 214 -19.78 -20.46 -9.49
N SER A 215 -19.31 -21.30 -8.56
CA SER A 215 -19.59 -22.74 -8.57
C SER A 215 -20.80 -23.06 -7.69
N LYS A 216 -21.78 -23.77 -8.25
CA LYS A 216 -22.97 -24.27 -7.55
C LYS A 216 -22.65 -25.27 -6.45
#